data_AF-A0A932MG92-F1
#
_entry.id   AF-A0A932MG92-F1
#
_cell.length_a   1.000
_cell.length_b   1.000
_cell.length_c   1.000
_cell.angle_alpha   90.00
_cell.angle_beta   90.00
_cell.angle_gamma   90.00
#
_symmetry.space_group_name_H-M   'P 1'
#
loop_
_entity.id
_entity.type
_entity.pdbx_description
1 polymer ?
#
loop_
_entity_poly.entity_id
_entity_poly.type
_entity_poly.pdbx_seq_one_letter_code
_entity_poly.pdbx_strand_id
1 'polypeptide(L)'
;MSLGKQFRMKRVVNEDGTCLICALDHGMTSPAFLPPLADTGARLREAIRGGANVIMMSAGFARQTVAEYRKDVAWAMMLTASATGSSVPNQIVHIGSVEEAAASGADAVVVFVALTGPEEARMLEYVARVGEACGRWGVPFIAEAQYP
;
A
#
# COMPACT_ATOMS: atom_id res chain seq x y z
N MET A 1 4.91 -17.72 11.72
CA MET A 1 4.08 -16.57 11.29
C MET A 1 3.10 -16.24 12.42
N SER A 2 2.98 -14.98 12.87
CA SER A 2 2.11 -14.63 14.01
C SER A 2 0.62 -14.83 13.68
N LEU A 3 -0.23 -15.00 14.70
CA LEU A 3 -1.66 -15.25 14.53
C LEU A 3 -2.35 -14.15 13.70
N GLY A 4 -2.08 -12.88 14.00
CA GLY A 4 -2.62 -11.75 13.24
C GLY A 4 -2.21 -11.78 11.76
N LYS A 5 -0.94 -12.12 11.48
CA LYS A 5 -0.44 -12.25 10.11
C LYS A 5 -1.14 -13.38 9.37
N GLN A 6 -1.38 -14.52 10.02
CA GLN A 6 -2.11 -15.64 9.41
C GLN A 6 -3.56 -15.26 9.05
N PHE A 7 -4.28 -14.57 9.93
CA PHE A 7 -5.65 -14.12 9.62
C PHE A 7 -5.70 -13.11 8.47
N ARG A 8 -4.79 -12.15 8.44
CA ARG A 8 -4.70 -11.16 7.35
C ARG A 8 -4.31 -11.79 6.03
N MET A 9 -3.38 -12.75 6.03
CA MET A 9 -3.00 -13.48 4.82
C MET A 9 -4.17 -14.21 4.16
N LYS A 10 -5.17 -14.69 4.91
CA LYS A 10 -6.39 -15.29 4.34
C LYS A 10 -7.29 -14.31 3.58
N ARG A 11 -7.11 -13.00 3.78
CA ARG A 11 -7.84 -11.93 3.06
C ARG A 11 -7.02 -11.44 1.85
N VAL A 12 -5.69 -11.41 2.01
CA VAL A 12 -4.76 -10.97 0.96
C VAL A 12 -4.59 -12.03 -0.14
N VAL A 13 -4.53 -13.31 0.22
CA VAL A 13 -4.34 -14.43 -0.70
C VAL A 13 -5.60 -15.30 -0.68
N ASN A 14 -6.16 -15.53 -1.87
CA ASN A 14 -7.33 -16.37 -2.09
C ASN A 14 -7.03 -17.85 -1.78
N GLU A 15 -8.08 -18.66 -1.63
CA GLU A 15 -7.97 -20.10 -1.32
C GLU A 15 -7.20 -20.89 -2.39
N ASP A 16 -7.26 -20.44 -3.65
CA ASP A 16 -6.52 -21.01 -4.78
C ASP A 16 -5.05 -20.55 -4.85
N GLY A 17 -4.60 -19.75 -3.86
CA GLY A 17 -3.26 -19.21 -3.77
C GLY A 17 -3.02 -17.94 -4.60
N THR A 18 -4.06 -17.39 -5.24
CA THR A 18 -3.93 -16.18 -6.07
C THR A 18 -4.13 -14.88 -5.28
N CYS A 19 -3.64 -13.78 -5.83
CA CYS A 19 -3.88 -12.44 -5.32
C CYS A 19 -3.92 -11.47 -6.50
N LEU A 20 -5.03 -10.74 -6.64
CA LEU A 20 -5.23 -9.67 -7.61
C LEU A 20 -5.28 -8.33 -6.87
N ILE A 21 -4.17 -7.60 -6.94
CA ILE A 21 -4.02 -6.27 -6.34
C ILE A 21 -4.33 -5.20 -7.39
N CYS A 22 -5.26 -4.30 -7.08
CA CYS A 22 -5.43 -3.06 -7.83
C CYS A 22 -4.81 -1.88 -7.08
N ALA A 23 -3.83 -1.23 -7.71
CA ALA A 23 -3.14 -0.05 -7.22
C ALA A 23 -3.92 1.22 -7.52
N LEU A 24 -4.30 1.97 -6.47
CA LEU A 24 -5.01 3.25 -6.53
C LEU A 24 -4.29 4.33 -5.70
N ASP A 25 -2.96 4.29 -5.66
CA ASP A 25 -2.09 5.20 -4.90
C ASP A 25 -1.50 6.34 -5.75
N HIS A 26 -1.69 6.31 -7.08
CA HIS A 26 -1.08 7.26 -8.02
C HIS A 26 -1.40 8.73 -7.79
N GLY A 27 -2.48 9.06 -7.08
CA GLY A 27 -2.75 10.44 -6.66
C GLY A 27 -1.70 11.02 -5.70
N MET A 28 -0.80 10.20 -5.15
CA MET A 28 0.32 10.63 -4.29
C MET A 28 1.70 10.43 -4.91
N THR A 29 1.79 9.64 -5.99
CA THR A 29 3.05 9.29 -6.62
C THR A 29 3.23 9.97 -8.00
N SER A 30 2.13 10.44 -8.60
CA SER A 30 2.14 11.20 -9.85
C SER A 30 2.48 12.68 -9.61
N PRO A 31 3.34 13.30 -10.45
CA PRO A 31 3.61 14.74 -10.41
C PRO A 31 2.44 15.58 -10.96
N ALA A 32 1.51 14.95 -11.68
CA ALA A 32 0.33 15.59 -12.24
C ALA A 32 -0.95 15.00 -11.64
N PHE A 33 -1.99 15.84 -11.53
CA PHE A 33 -3.31 15.33 -11.19
C PHE A 33 -3.81 14.41 -12.30
N LEU A 34 -4.33 13.25 -11.92
CA LEU A 34 -4.91 12.27 -12.85
C LEU A 34 -6.44 12.43 -12.81
N PRO A 35 -7.08 13.02 -13.84
CA PRO A 35 -8.51 13.32 -13.81
C PRO A 35 -9.41 12.14 -13.45
N PRO A 36 -9.14 10.89 -13.90
CA PRO A 36 -9.95 9.74 -13.50
C PRO A 36 -9.92 9.42 -11.99
N LEU A 37 -8.89 9.85 -11.26
CA LEU A 37 -8.79 9.65 -9.81
C LEU A 37 -9.58 10.66 -8.99
N ALA A 38 -10.16 11.69 -9.62
CA ALA A 38 -11.07 12.64 -8.96
C ALA A 38 -12.23 11.93 -8.22
N ASP A 39 -12.71 10.82 -8.79
CA ASP A 39 -13.70 9.93 -8.18
C ASP A 39 -13.03 8.59 -7.86
N THR A 40 -12.25 8.58 -6.78
CA THR A 40 -11.55 7.37 -6.32
C THR A 40 -12.55 6.26 -5.93
N GLY A 41 -13.75 6.62 -5.46
CA GLY A 41 -14.81 5.65 -5.14
C GLY A 41 -15.30 4.89 -6.37
N ALA A 42 -15.49 5.57 -7.50
CA ALA A 42 -15.83 4.90 -8.76
C ALA A 42 -14.71 3.97 -9.24
N ARG A 43 -13.44 4.38 -9.13
CA ARG A 43 -12.29 3.53 -9.50
C ARG A 43 -12.19 2.29 -8.61
N LEU A 44 -12.44 2.45 -7.31
CA LEU A 44 -12.50 1.34 -6.36
C LEU A 44 -13.62 0.35 -6.74
N ARG A 45 -14.84 0.83 -7.02
CA ARG A 45 -15.95 -0.03 -7.47
C ARG A 45 -15.63 -0.76 -8.76
N GLU A 46 -14.96 -0.11 -9.71
CA GLU A 46 -14.49 -0.75 -10.95
C GLU A 46 -13.48 -1.86 -10.69
N ALA A 47 -12.47 -1.59 -9.85
CA ALA A 47 -11.46 -2.58 -9.47
C ALA A 47 -12.10 -3.81 -8.80
N ILE A 48 -13.01 -3.59 -7.85
CA ILE A 48 -13.74 -4.65 -7.14
C ILE A 48 -14.62 -5.45 -8.11
N ARG A 49 -15.31 -4.79 -9.05
CA ARG A 49 -16.10 -5.48 -10.09
C ARG A 49 -15.22 -6.27 -11.05
N GLY A 50 -14.01 -5.79 -11.32
CA GLY A 50 -12.99 -6.48 -12.12
C GLY A 50 -12.34 -7.68 -11.42
N GLY A 51 -12.68 -7.93 -10.15
CA GLY A 51 -12.20 -9.10 -9.41
C GLY A 51 -11.03 -8.84 -8.47
N ALA A 52 -10.59 -7.60 -8.29
CA ALA A 52 -9.52 -7.30 -7.33
C ALA A 52 -9.96 -7.68 -5.91
N ASN A 53 -9.20 -8.57 -5.26
CA ASN A 53 -9.41 -8.94 -3.86
C ASN A 53 -8.57 -8.09 -2.91
N VAL A 54 -7.57 -7.37 -3.41
CA VAL A 54 -6.78 -6.41 -2.64
C VAL A 54 -6.79 -5.06 -3.33
N ILE A 55 -7.01 -4.01 -2.54
CA ILE A 55 -6.85 -2.64 -3.01
C ILE A 55 -5.67 -2.00 -2.28
N MET A 56 -4.72 -1.48 -3.05
CA MET A 56 -3.57 -0.75 -2.54
C MET A 56 -3.81 0.74 -2.65
N MET A 57 -3.81 1.44 -1.52
CA MET A 57 -3.97 2.90 -1.46
C MET A 57 -3.50 3.45 -0.10
N SER A 58 -3.37 4.77 0.04
CA SER A 58 -3.09 5.39 1.35
C SER A 58 -4.28 5.37 2.29
N ALA A 59 -3.99 5.62 3.57
CA ALA A 59 -5.02 5.89 4.58
C ALA A 59 -5.93 7.07 4.22
N GLY A 60 -5.43 8.07 3.48
CA GLY A 60 -6.23 9.20 3.00
C GLY A 60 -7.36 8.76 2.07
N PHE A 61 -7.02 8.01 1.01
CA PHE A 61 -8.02 7.49 0.08
C PHE A 61 -8.92 6.43 0.73
N ALA A 62 -8.38 5.59 1.62
CA ALA A 62 -9.17 4.60 2.33
C ALA A 62 -10.26 5.27 3.19
N ARG A 63 -9.94 6.35 3.90
CA ARG A 63 -10.92 7.13 4.69
C ARG A 63 -12.06 7.68 3.84
N GLN A 64 -11.78 8.10 2.60
CA GLN A 64 -12.79 8.66 1.69
C GLN A 64 -13.66 7.59 1.03
N THR A 65 -13.16 6.35 0.93
CA THR A 65 -13.77 5.30 0.12
C THR A 65 -14.21 4.08 0.93
N VAL A 66 -14.05 4.08 2.25
CA VAL A 66 -14.37 2.96 3.14
C VAL A 66 -15.80 2.43 2.97
N ALA A 67 -16.77 3.30 2.64
CA ALA A 67 -18.16 2.93 2.41
C ALA A 67 -18.36 2.01 1.18
N GLU A 68 -17.41 2.00 0.25
CA GLU A 68 -17.44 1.21 -0.98
C GLU A 68 -16.75 -0.16 -0.82
N TYR A 69 -16.03 -0.38 0.28
CA TYR A 69 -15.36 -1.65 0.55
C TYR A 69 -16.37 -2.75 0.86
N ARG A 70 -16.15 -3.92 0.25
CA ARG A 70 -16.86 -5.15 0.61
C ARG A 70 -16.08 -5.91 1.68
N LYS A 71 -16.76 -6.78 2.42
CA LYS A 71 -16.16 -7.57 3.53
C LYS A 71 -15.02 -8.49 3.07
N ASP A 72 -15.09 -8.94 1.82
CA ASP A 72 -14.16 -9.85 1.15
C ASP A 72 -13.01 -9.13 0.44
N VAL A 73 -12.94 -7.80 0.48
CA VAL A 73 -11.87 -7.02 -0.14
C VAL A 73 -10.87 -6.57 0.93
N ALA A 74 -9.61 -6.94 0.74
CA ALA A 74 -8.51 -6.52 1.59
C ALA A 74 -7.99 -5.13 1.24
N TRP A 75 -7.50 -4.42 2.24
CA TRP A 75 -6.81 -3.14 2.05
C TRP A 75 -5.32 -3.28 2.36
N ALA A 76 -4.48 -2.97 1.38
CA ALA A 76 -3.04 -2.81 1.54
C ALA A 76 -2.69 -1.32 1.67
N MET A 77 -2.24 -0.89 2.84
CA MET A 77 -1.92 0.50 3.10
C MET A 77 -0.54 0.86 2.53
N MET A 78 -0.52 1.81 1.60
CA MET A 78 0.73 2.40 1.11
C MET A 78 1.38 3.27 2.19
N LEU A 79 2.63 2.99 2.54
CA LEU A 79 3.39 3.70 3.58
C LEU A 79 4.36 4.75 3.01
N THR A 80 4.46 4.84 1.69
CA THR A 80 5.37 5.76 0.99
C THR A 80 4.66 6.60 -0.06
N ALA A 81 5.21 7.77 -0.38
CA ALA A 81 4.75 8.62 -1.48
C ALA A 81 5.92 9.27 -2.20
N SER A 82 5.69 9.76 -3.42
CA SER A 82 6.69 10.52 -4.17
C SER A 82 6.65 11.99 -3.74
N ALA A 83 7.79 12.53 -3.32
CA ALA A 83 7.97 13.96 -3.07
C ALA A 83 8.34 14.69 -4.37
N THR A 84 7.40 14.75 -5.31
CA THR A 84 7.62 15.29 -6.67
C THR A 84 7.93 16.79 -6.73
N GLY A 85 7.62 17.55 -5.67
CA GLY A 85 8.01 18.95 -5.52
C GLY A 85 9.44 19.17 -5.02
N SER A 86 10.19 18.09 -4.73
CA SER A 86 11.57 18.15 -4.25
C SER A 86 12.55 18.48 -5.38
N SER A 87 13.64 19.17 -5.03
CA SER A 87 14.80 19.32 -5.94
C SER A 87 15.57 18.02 -6.13
N VAL A 88 15.30 17.01 -5.30
CA VAL A 88 15.86 15.66 -5.42
C VAL A 88 14.94 14.83 -6.34
N PRO A 89 15.42 14.39 -7.52
CA PRO A 89 14.62 13.58 -8.42
C PRO A 89 14.16 12.27 -7.75
N ASN A 90 12.92 11.86 -8.03
CA ASN A 90 12.36 10.57 -7.60
C ASN A 90 12.45 10.32 -6.08
N GLN A 91 12.41 11.38 -5.27
CA GLN A 91 12.48 11.24 -3.82
C GLN A 91 11.22 10.53 -3.30
N ILE A 92 11.42 9.42 -2.58
CA ILE A 92 10.35 8.69 -1.91
C ILE A 92 10.40 9.01 -0.42
N VAL A 93 9.25 9.31 0.17
CA VAL A 93 9.12 9.70 1.57
C VAL A 93 8.12 8.81 2.29
N HIS A 94 8.30 8.67 3.61
CA HIS A 94 7.41 7.88 4.45
C HIS A 94 6.18 8.72 4.84
N ILE A 95 4.99 8.16 4.69
CA ILE A 95 3.71 8.83 4.96
C ILE A 95 2.82 8.07 5.97
N GLY A 96 3.32 6.96 6.51
CA GLY A 96 2.59 6.13 7.46
C GLY A 96 3.49 5.15 8.21
N SER A 97 2.87 4.39 9.12
CA SER A 97 3.53 3.37 9.95
C SER A 97 2.76 2.05 9.96
N VAL A 98 3.43 0.97 10.34
CA VAL A 98 2.79 -0.35 10.48
C VAL A 98 1.81 -0.33 11.66
N GLU A 99 2.17 0.39 12.73
CA GLU A 99 1.35 0.67 13.90
C GLU A 99 -0.01 1.29 13.48
N GLU A 100 0.04 2.35 12.67
CA GLU A 100 -1.17 3.02 12.14
C GLU A 100 -1.98 2.08 11.25
N ALA A 101 -1.32 1.34 10.36
CA ALA A 101 -1.98 0.38 9.48
C ALA A 101 -2.71 -0.70 10.29
N ALA A 102 -2.07 -1.25 11.32
CA ALA A 102 -2.66 -2.24 12.21
C ALA A 102 -3.88 -1.68 12.96
N ALA A 103 -3.75 -0.48 13.54
CA ALA A 103 -4.84 0.18 14.26
C ALA A 103 -6.02 0.56 13.36
N SER A 104 -5.75 0.88 12.09
CA SER A 104 -6.76 1.24 11.09
C SER A 104 -7.41 0.02 10.43
N GLY A 105 -6.95 -1.19 10.75
CA GLY A 105 -7.50 -2.44 10.22
C GLY A 105 -6.92 -2.91 8.89
N ALA A 106 -5.89 -2.26 8.35
CA ALA A 106 -5.27 -2.64 7.08
C ALA A 106 -4.78 -4.10 7.09
N ASP A 107 -5.05 -4.81 6.00
CA ASP A 107 -4.73 -6.23 5.85
C ASP A 107 -3.29 -6.47 5.41
N ALA A 108 -2.66 -5.48 4.80
CA ALA A 108 -1.23 -5.49 4.49
C ALA A 108 -0.70 -4.05 4.51
N VAL A 109 0.63 -3.92 4.45
CA VAL A 109 1.29 -2.66 4.13
C VAL A 109 2.16 -2.81 2.89
N VAL A 110 2.30 -1.73 2.14
CA VAL A 110 3.16 -1.64 0.95
C VAL A 110 4.17 -0.52 1.16
N VAL A 111 5.42 -0.79 0.78
CA VAL A 111 6.47 0.22 0.65
C VAL A 111 6.96 0.18 -0.78
N PHE A 112 6.90 1.31 -1.47
CA PHE A 112 7.63 1.51 -2.71
C PHE A 112 9.11 1.68 -2.38
N VAL A 113 9.97 0.82 -2.92
CA VAL A 113 11.41 0.80 -2.64
C VAL A 113 12.15 1.31 -3.87
N ALA A 114 12.61 2.57 -3.81
CA ALA A 114 13.53 3.11 -4.79
C ALA A 114 14.93 2.54 -4.55
N LEU A 115 15.34 1.54 -5.35
CA LEU A 115 16.68 0.94 -5.32
C LEU A 115 17.64 1.64 -6.29
N THR A 116 17.48 2.95 -6.47
CA THR A 116 18.37 3.76 -7.32
C THR A 116 18.59 5.13 -6.73
N GLY A 117 19.79 5.66 -6.98
CA GLY A 117 20.14 7.03 -6.62
C GLY A 117 20.52 7.21 -5.14
N PRO A 118 20.65 8.46 -4.70
CA PRO A 118 21.21 8.79 -3.38
C PRO A 118 20.42 8.27 -2.18
N GLU A 119 19.14 7.94 -2.35
CA GLU A 119 18.25 7.51 -1.27
C GLU A 119 18.24 5.98 -1.05
N GLU A 120 18.93 5.19 -1.89
CA GLU A 120 18.89 3.71 -1.83
C GLU A 120 19.18 3.17 -0.42
N ALA A 121 20.27 3.62 0.21
CA ALA A 121 20.65 3.17 1.55
C ALA A 121 19.55 3.46 2.59
N ARG A 122 18.95 4.66 2.53
CA ARG A 122 17.85 5.07 3.41
C ARG A 122 16.60 4.21 3.18
N MET A 123 16.31 3.87 1.92
CA MET A 123 15.18 3.01 1.56
C MET A 123 15.38 1.59 2.08
N LEU A 124 16.58 1.02 1.96
CA LEU A 124 16.91 -0.30 2.53
C LEU A 124 16.75 -0.32 4.05
N GLU A 125 17.24 0.71 4.74
CA GLU A 125 17.03 0.85 6.18
C GLU A 125 15.54 0.96 6.54
N TYR A 126 14.76 1.69 5.75
CA TYR A 126 13.32 1.81 5.98
C TYR A 126 12.59 0.48 5.78
N VAL A 127 12.90 -0.25 4.72
CA VAL A 127 12.36 -1.59 4.46
C VAL A 127 12.68 -2.53 5.62
N ALA A 128 13.90 -2.51 6.17
CA ALA A 128 14.27 -3.30 7.33
C ALA A 128 13.42 -2.95 8.56
N ARG A 129 13.27 -1.66 8.88
CA ARG A 129 12.43 -1.18 9.99
C ARG A 129 10.96 -1.58 9.82
N VAL A 130 10.42 -1.45 8.62
CA VAL A 130 9.04 -1.86 8.31
C VAL A 130 8.88 -3.38 8.46
N GLY A 131 9.84 -4.17 7.99
CA GLY A 131 9.85 -5.62 8.15
C GLY A 131 9.78 -6.05 9.63
N GLU A 132 10.60 -5.44 10.48
CA GLU A 132 10.56 -5.68 11.94
C GLU A 132 9.21 -5.31 12.55
N ALA A 133 8.69 -4.13 12.22
CA ALA A 133 7.39 -3.66 12.71
C ALA A 133 6.25 -4.56 12.26
N CYS A 134 6.25 -5.02 11.01
CA CYS A 134 5.32 -6.02 10.48
C CYS A 134 5.42 -7.38 11.21
N GLY A 135 6.60 -7.74 11.72
CA GLY A 135 6.78 -8.85 12.63
C GLY A 135 6.07 -8.63 13.97
N ARG A 136 6.31 -7.47 14.60
CA ARG A 136 5.72 -7.09 15.90
C ARG A 136 4.20 -6.98 15.87
N TRP A 137 3.65 -6.32 14.84
CA TRP A 137 2.21 -6.04 14.72
C TRP A 137 1.43 -7.11 13.96
N GLY A 138 2.12 -8.13 13.44
CA GLY A 138 1.47 -9.20 12.69
C GLY A 138 0.78 -8.74 11.40
N VAL A 139 1.40 -7.79 10.70
CA VAL A 139 0.88 -7.25 9.42
C VAL A 139 1.70 -7.82 8.26
N PRO A 140 1.06 -8.39 7.21
CA PRO A 140 1.72 -8.72 5.94
C PRO A 140 2.42 -7.51 5.31
N PHE A 141 3.59 -7.75 4.71
CA PHE A 141 4.41 -6.70 4.12
C PHE A 141 4.68 -7.00 2.64
N ILE A 142 4.42 -6.02 1.77
CA ILE A 142 4.74 -6.03 0.35
C ILE A 142 5.82 -4.98 0.10
N ALA A 143 6.96 -5.41 -0.43
CA ALA A 143 7.99 -4.51 -0.93
C ALA A 143 7.81 -4.36 -2.44
N GLU A 144 7.34 -3.20 -2.89
CA GLU A 144 7.26 -2.84 -4.31
C GLU A 144 8.62 -2.28 -4.73
N ALA A 145 9.56 -3.19 -4.99
CA ALA A 145 10.93 -2.82 -5.32
C ALA A 145 11.06 -2.49 -6.81
N GLN A 146 11.39 -1.24 -7.12
CA GLN A 146 11.78 -0.83 -8.45
C GLN A 146 13.30 -0.90 -8.58
N TYR A 147 13.76 -1.89 -9.33
CA TYR A 147 15.13 -1.99 -9.83
C TYR A 147 15.14 -1.46 -11.28
N PRO A 148 16.18 -0.73 -11.73
CA PRO A 148 16.23 -0.12 -13.06
C PRO A 148 16.27 -1.15 -14.20
#